data_AF-A0AA88I7I0-F1
#
_entry.id   AF-A0AA88I7I0-F1
#
_cell.length_a   1.000
_cell.length_b   1.000
_cell.length_c   1.000
_cell.angle_alpha   90.00
_cell.angle_beta   90.00
_cell.angle_gamma   90.00
#
_symmetry.space_group_name_H-M   'P 1'
#
loop_
_entity.id
_entity.type
_entity.pdbx_description
1 polymer ?
#
loop_
_entity_poly.entity_id
_entity_poly.type
_entity_poly.pdbx_seq_one_letter_code
_entity_poly.pdbx_strand_id
1 'polypeptide(L)'
;MRPNVFTENETIAKYAIMDGAPVGRESIPIRVCLSGYGLTPTMRDIAKKFLVRYFLNLVLVDEEEIFQATGPNVFTENETIAKYAIMDGAPVGRESIPIRVCLSGYGLTPTMRDIAKKFLV
;
A
#
# COMPACT_ATOMS: atom_id res chain seq x y z
N MET A 1 34.17 -20.55 -3.42
CA MET A 1 33.26 -20.11 -2.34
C MET A 1 32.09 -19.37 -2.98
N ARG A 2 30.85 -19.62 -2.55
CA ARG A 2 29.70 -18.85 -3.05
C ARG A 2 29.74 -17.46 -2.43
N PRO A 3 29.60 -16.38 -3.22
CA PRO A 3 29.49 -15.05 -2.65
C PRO A 3 28.24 -14.98 -1.78
N ASN A 4 28.40 -14.53 -0.53
CA ASN A 4 27.28 -14.35 0.38
C ASN A 4 26.60 -13.03 0.02
N VAL A 5 25.34 -13.11 -0.40
CA VAL A 5 24.54 -11.94 -0.77
C VAL A 5 23.76 -11.50 0.45
N PHE A 6 23.94 -10.25 0.87
CA PHE A 6 23.19 -9.63 1.96
C PHE A 6 22.15 -8.67 1.37
N THR A 7 20.93 -8.73 1.87
CA THR A 7 19.82 -7.86 1.45
C THR A 7 19.27 -7.14 2.67
N GLU A 8 19.23 -5.81 2.62
CA GLU A 8 18.64 -4.96 3.65
C GLU A 8 17.45 -4.21 3.06
N ASN A 9 16.32 -4.19 3.78
CA ASN A 9 15.10 -3.51 3.37
C ASN A 9 14.74 -2.45 4.40
N GLU A 10 14.53 -1.22 3.96
CA GLU A 10 14.13 -0.10 4.81
C GLU A 10 12.83 0.52 4.29
N THR A 11 11.89 0.82 5.19
CA THR A 11 10.64 1.52 4.86
C THR A 11 10.83 3.01 5.08
N ILE A 12 10.93 3.77 3.99
CA ILE A 12 11.17 5.22 4.02
C ILE A 12 9.91 5.99 4.43
N ALA A 13 8.74 5.51 3.98
CA ALA A 13 7.46 6.11 4.30
C ALA A 13 6.34 5.09 4.17
N LYS A 14 5.29 5.28 4.98
CA LYS A 14 4.02 4.56 4.90
C LYS A 14 2.88 5.56 4.96
N TYR A 15 1.94 5.44 4.03
CA TYR A 15 0.76 6.29 3.95
C TYR A 15 -0.50 5.44 3.99
N ALA A 16 -1.45 5.79 4.86
CA ALA A 16 -2.82 5.31 4.80
C ALA A 16 -3.63 6.28 3.92
N ILE A 17 -4.23 5.77 2.85
CA ILE A 17 -4.86 6.60 1.80
C ILE A 17 -6.36 6.78 2.04
N MET A 18 -7.02 5.77 2.62
CA MET A 18 -8.43 5.79 2.93
C MET A 18 -8.68 5.26 4.34
N ASP A 19 -9.71 5.77 4.99
CA ASP A 19 -10.29 5.24 6.22
C ASP A 19 -11.72 4.76 5.88
N GLY A 20 -11.92 3.43 5.83
CA GLY A 20 -13.18 2.79 5.43
C GLY A 20 -13.15 2.08 4.07
N ALA A 21 -14.20 1.29 3.78
CA ALA A 21 -14.23 0.52 2.54
C ALA A 21 -14.52 1.42 1.34
N PRO A 22 -13.71 1.35 0.29
CA PRO A 22 -13.97 2.08 -0.94
C PRO A 22 -15.27 1.65 -1.62
N VAL A 23 -15.99 2.61 -2.20
CA VAL A 23 -17.16 2.29 -3.03
C VAL A 23 -16.67 1.76 -4.37
N GLY A 24 -17.09 0.53 -4.71
CA GLY A 24 -16.74 -0.09 -5.98
C GLY A 24 -17.15 0.79 -7.15
N ARG A 25 -16.17 1.15 -8.00
CA ARG A 25 -16.22 2.03 -9.21
C ARG A 25 -15.51 3.37 -9.08
N GLU A 26 -14.95 3.70 -7.92
CA GLU A 26 -14.17 4.92 -7.77
C GLU A 26 -12.71 4.77 -8.24
N SER A 27 -12.11 5.90 -8.62
CA SER A 27 -10.68 5.99 -8.90
C SER A 27 -10.06 7.00 -7.94
N ILE A 28 -9.00 6.60 -7.24
CA ILE A 28 -8.35 7.45 -6.25
C ILE A 28 -7.09 8.03 -6.88
N PRO A 29 -7.02 9.36 -7.09
CA PRO A 29 -5.79 10.00 -7.50
C PRO A 29 -4.85 10.15 -6.30
N ILE A 30 -3.65 9.61 -6.41
CA ILE A 30 -2.58 9.72 -5.42
C ILE A 30 -1.41 10.45 -6.08
N ARG A 31 -0.82 11.41 -5.38
CA ARG A 31 0.43 12.05 -5.79
C ARG A 31 1.48 11.78 -4.73
N VAL A 32 2.51 11.02 -5.10
CA VAL A 32 3.65 10.76 -4.22
C VAL A 32 4.71 11.82 -4.50
N CYS A 33 4.91 12.75 -3.57
CA CYS A 33 5.94 13.77 -3.65
C CYS A 33 7.25 13.27 -3.02
N LEU A 34 8.30 13.14 -3.81
CA LEU A 34 9.55 12.52 -3.35
C LEU A 34 10.57 13.51 -2.78
N SER A 35 10.33 14.82 -2.95
CA SER A 35 11.22 15.90 -2.53
C SER A 35 11.39 16.05 -1.02
N GLY A 36 10.49 15.48 -0.22
CA GLY A 36 10.58 15.47 1.23
C GLY A 36 11.48 14.36 1.81
N TYR A 37 11.97 13.45 0.96
CA TYR A 37 12.74 12.29 1.40
C TYR A 37 14.21 12.42 1.02
N GLY A 38 15.09 11.98 1.92
CA GLY A 38 16.53 11.86 1.68
C GLY A 38 16.89 10.69 0.76
N LEU A 39 16.31 10.65 -0.45
CA LEU A 39 16.55 9.57 -1.41
C LEU A 39 17.92 9.74 -2.05
N THR A 40 18.65 8.63 -2.15
CA THR A 40 19.84 8.54 -2.99
C THR A 40 19.43 8.10 -4.40
N PRO A 41 20.23 8.37 -5.44
CA PRO A 41 20.00 7.78 -6.75
C PRO A 41 20.00 6.25 -6.65
N THR A 42 19.18 5.58 -7.48
CA THR A 42 19.30 4.13 -7.62
C THR A 42 20.68 3.78 -8.16
N MET A 43 21.36 2.93 -7.43
CA MET A 43 22.70 2.47 -7.75
C MET A 43 22.59 1.04 -8.29
N ARG A 44 22.96 0.82 -9.55
CA ARG A 44 22.95 -0.51 -10.17
C ARG A 44 24.38 -1.00 -10.32
N ASP A 45 24.64 -2.21 -9.85
CA ASP A 45 25.91 -2.94 -10.04
C ASP A 45 27.17 -2.10 -9.73
N ILE A 46 27.18 -1.41 -8.57
CA ILE A 46 28.31 -0.55 -8.20
C ILE A 46 29.51 -1.44 -7.88
N ALA A 47 30.45 -1.47 -8.82
CA ALA A 47 31.67 -2.27 -8.75
C ALA A 47 31.41 -3.76 -8.42
N LYS A 48 30.23 -4.31 -8.78
CA LYS A 48 29.79 -5.67 -8.42
C LYS A 48 29.75 -5.95 -6.91
N LYS A 49 29.70 -4.89 -6.08
CA LYS A 49 29.69 -4.99 -4.62
C LYS A 49 28.30 -4.80 -4.04
N PHE A 50 27.55 -3.84 -4.56
CA PHE A 50 26.20 -3.55 -4.05
C PHE A 50 25.33 -2.86 -5.10
N LEU A 51 24.03 -2.86 -4.83
CA LEU A 51 23.02 -2.10 -5.55
C LEU A 51 22.06 -1.46 -4.54
N VAL A 52 21.43 -0.36 -4.93
CA VAL A 52 20.38 0.31 -4.16
C VAL A 52 19.20 0.52 -5.09
N ARG A 53 18.03 0.00 -4.70
CA ARG A 53 16.77 0.11 -5.44
C ARG A 53 15.69 0.64 -4.52
N TYR A 54 14.80 1.45 -5.08
CA TYR A 54 13.62 1.95 -4.41
C TYR A 54 12.39 1.33 -5.04
N PHE A 55 11.43 0.95 -4.20
CA PHE A 55 10.17 0.37 -4.61
C PHE A 55 9.03 1.22 -4.05
N LEU A 56 8.04 1.50 -4.88
CA LEU A 56 6.74 1.97 -4.40
C LEU A 56 5.79 0.78 -4.36
N ASN A 57 5.46 0.38 -3.15
CA ASN A 57 4.51 -0.71 -2.88
C ASN A 57 3.16 -0.10 -2.55
N LEU A 58 2.17 -0.34 -3.41
CA LEU A 58 0.77 -0.07 -3.09
C LEU A 58 0.15 -1.38 -2.63
N VAL A 59 -0.45 -1.38 -1.45
CA VAL A 59 -1.13 -2.54 -0.88
C VAL A 59 -2.57 -2.13 -0.58
N LEU A 60 -3.52 -2.92 -1.09
CA LEU A 60 -4.92 -2.83 -0.72
C LEU A 60 -5.21 -3.95 0.27
N VAL A 61 -5.66 -3.58 1.46
CA VAL A 61 -6.00 -4.51 2.55
C VAL A 61 -7.46 -4.31 2.89
N ASP A 62 -8.19 -5.41 3.01
CA ASP A 62 -9.48 -5.45 3.67
C ASP A 62 -9.27 -5.79 5.15
N GLU A 63 -9.81 -4.99 6.04
CA GLU A 63 -9.75 -5.23 7.49
C GLU A 63 -11.18 -5.39 8.01
N GLU A 64 -11.55 -6.62 8.37
CA GLU A 64 -12.85 -6.93 8.93
C GLU A 64 -12.75 -7.16 10.44
N GLU A 65 -13.58 -6.46 11.20
CA GLU A 65 -13.79 -6.74 12.62
C GLU A 65 -14.91 -7.77 12.77
N ILE A 66 -14.53 -8.98 13.16
CA ILE A 66 -15.47 -10.07 13.41
C ILE A 66 -15.88 -10.00 14.88
N PHE A 67 -17.13 -9.59 15.12
CA PHE A 67 -17.77 -9.64 16.43
C PHE A 67 -18.34 -11.05 16.65
N GLN A 68 -17.85 -11.78 17.65
CA GLN A 68 -18.47 -13.05 18.01
C GLN A 68 -19.83 -12.80 18.67
N ALA A 69 -20.84 -13.57 18.28
CA ALA A 69 -22.18 -13.52 18.86
C ALA A 69 -22.21 -13.86 20.37
N THR A 70 -21.18 -14.54 20.87
CA THR A 70 -21.07 -15.01 22.26
C THR A 70 -19.72 -14.63 22.86
N GLY A 71 -19.49 -13.34 23.12
CA GLY A 71 -18.38 -12.88 23.95
C GLY A 71 -17.90 -11.47 23.62
N PRO A 72 -17.19 -10.80 24.55
CA PRO A 72 -16.64 -9.45 24.32
C PRO A 72 -15.40 -9.44 23.41
N ASN A 73 -15.01 -10.59 22.85
CA ASN A 73 -13.81 -10.72 22.04
C ASN A 73 -14.09 -10.26 20.61
N VAL A 74 -13.34 -9.24 20.19
CA VAL A 74 -13.28 -8.75 18.81
C VAL A 74 -12.02 -9.33 18.16
N PHE A 75 -12.17 -9.91 16.98
CA PHE A 75 -11.04 -10.38 16.17
C PHE A 75 -10.93 -9.52 14.92
N THR A 76 -9.71 -9.15 14.56
CA THR A 76 -9.42 -8.42 13.33
C THR A 76 -8.81 -9.38 12.33
N GLU A 77 -9.48 -9.59 11.19
CA GLU A 77 -8.93 -10.32 10.05
C GLU A 77 -8.50 -9.36 8.96
N ASN A 78 -7.28 -9.54 8.46
CA ASN A 78 -6.69 -8.70 7.42
C ASN A 78 -6.44 -9.54 6.16
N GLU A 79 -7.11 -9.21 5.05
CA GLU A 79 -6.90 -9.83 3.75
C GLU A 79 -6.20 -8.86 2.79
N THR A 80 -5.10 -9.30 2.15
CA THR A 80 -4.46 -8.48 1.10
C THR A 80 -5.14 -8.74 -0.23
N ILE A 81 -5.94 -7.77 -0.69
CA ILE A 81 -6.68 -7.84 -1.95
C ILE A 81 -5.74 -7.67 -3.16
N ALA A 82 -4.77 -6.75 -3.05
CA ALA A 82 -3.86 -6.47 -4.16
C ALA A 82 -2.53 -5.87 -3.71
N LYS A 83 -1.47 -6.16 -4.46
CA LYS A 83 -0.14 -5.59 -4.28
C LYS A 83 0.46 -5.18 -5.62
N TYR A 84 0.86 -3.92 -5.73
CA TYR A 84 1.50 -3.37 -6.93
C TYR A 84 2.90 -2.88 -6.61
N ALA A 85 3.86 -3.29 -7.44
CA ALA A 85 5.20 -2.70 -7.51
C ALA A 85 5.19 -1.67 -8.64
N ILE A 86 5.18 -0.39 -8.28
CA ILE A 86 4.90 0.71 -9.23
C ILE A 86 6.19 1.28 -9.84
N MET A 87 7.33 1.10 -9.18
CA MET A 87 8.63 1.56 -9.65
C MET A 87 9.66 0.43 -9.65
N ASP A 88 10.48 0.41 -10.69
CA ASP A 88 11.67 -0.46 -10.80
C ASP A 88 12.97 0.37 -10.92
N GLY A 89 13.21 1.25 -9.94
CA GLY A 89 14.42 2.07 -9.85
C GLY A 89 14.21 3.58 -9.94
N ALA A 90 15.36 4.28 -9.97
CA ALA A 90 15.65 5.69 -9.67
C ALA A 90 14.46 6.65 -9.56
N PRO A 91 13.89 6.83 -8.37
CA PRO A 91 13.14 8.05 -8.08
C PRO A 91 14.09 9.26 -8.20
N VAL A 92 13.78 10.17 -9.12
CA VAL A 92 14.48 11.45 -9.21
C VAL A 92 13.86 12.36 -8.15
N GLY A 93 14.62 12.73 -7.12
CA GLY A 93 14.11 13.34 -5.88
C GLY A 93 13.38 14.69 -6.01
N ARG A 94 13.16 15.22 -7.22
CA ARG A 94 12.33 16.43 -7.46
C ARG A 94 10.97 16.11 -8.08
N GLU A 95 10.68 14.83 -8.32
CA GLU A 95 9.50 14.43 -9.06
C GLU A 95 8.33 14.08 -8.14
N SER A 96 7.13 14.31 -8.67
CA SER A 96 5.89 13.79 -8.10
C SER A 96 5.38 12.69 -9.01
N ILE A 97 5.05 11.53 -8.46
CA ILE A 97 4.54 10.41 -9.24
C ILE A 97 3.02 10.37 -9.09
N PRO A 98 2.26 10.68 -10.16
CA PRO A 98 0.81 10.53 -10.15
C PRO A 98 0.44 9.06 -10.33
N ILE A 99 -0.39 8.56 -9.43
CA ILE A 99 -0.91 7.20 -9.45
C ILE A 99 -2.43 7.29 -9.41
N ARG A 100 -3.10 6.55 -10.28
CA ARG A 100 -4.55 6.38 -10.21
C ARG A 100 -4.83 4.94 -9.83
N VAL A 101 -5.45 4.75 -8.67
CA VAL A 101 -5.89 3.43 -8.22
C VAL A 101 -7.34 3.27 -8.66
N CYS A 102 -7.58 2.41 -9.64
CA CYS A 102 -8.93 2.08 -10.11
C CYS A 102 -9.47 0.89 -9.30
N LEU A 103 -10.54 1.12 -8.52
CA LEU A 103 -11.05 0.11 -7.60
C LEU A 103 -12.17 -0.76 -8.16
N SER A 104 -12.65 -0.44 -9.35
CA SER A 104 -13.74 -1.16 -10.03
C SER A 104 -13.47 -2.66 -10.28
N GLY A 105 -12.21 -3.07 -10.27
CA GLY A 105 -11.79 -4.45 -10.53
C GLY A 105 -11.69 -5.35 -9.30
N TYR A 106 -11.75 -4.78 -8.09
CA TYR A 106 -11.74 -5.55 -6.85
C TYR A 106 -13.19 -5.62 -6.36
N GLY A 107 -13.66 -6.81 -6.01
CA GLY A 107 -15.04 -7.05 -5.55
C GLY A 107 -15.30 -6.49 -4.15
N LEU A 108 -15.07 -5.19 -3.96
CA LEU A 108 -15.11 -4.52 -2.67
C LEU A 108 -16.55 -4.43 -2.17
N THR A 109 -16.80 -4.99 -1.01
CA THR A 109 -18.06 -4.89 -0.28
C THR A 109 -18.11 -3.54 0.45
N PRO A 110 -19.23 -2.81 0.42
CA PRO A 110 -19.36 -1.59 1.21
C PRO A 110 -19.26 -1.91 2.71
N THR A 111 -18.58 -1.06 3.48
CA THR A 111 -18.49 -1.21 4.93
C THR A 111 -19.89 -1.21 5.56
N MET A 112 -20.23 -2.25 6.32
CA MET A 112 -21.52 -2.40 7.02
C MET A 112 -21.84 -1.26 8.02
N ARG A 113 -20.89 -0.36 8.32
CA ARG A 113 -21.11 0.86 9.12
C ARG A 113 -22.21 1.76 8.54
N ASP A 114 -22.38 1.79 7.21
CA ASP A 114 -23.43 2.59 6.56
C ASP A 114 -24.80 1.92 6.55
N ILE A 115 -24.82 0.60 6.65
CA ILE A 115 -26.04 -0.21 6.67
C ILE A 115 -26.80 0.03 7.98
N ALA A 116 -26.11 0.06 9.13
CA ALA A 116 -26.75 0.38 10.41
C ALA A 116 -27.47 1.75 10.41
N LYS A 117 -27.02 2.74 9.63
CA LYS A 117 -27.70 4.03 9.49
C LYS A 117 -28.89 4.00 8.53
N LYS A 118 -28.96 3.04 7.60
CA LYS A 118 -30.08 2.88 6.65
C LYS A 118 -31.26 2.07 7.20
N PHE A 119 -31.05 1.27 8.25
CA PHE A 119 -32.12 0.48 8.89
C PHE A 119 -32.76 1.17 10.11
N LEU A 120 -32.33 2.39 10.44
CA LEU A 120 -33.06 3.28 11.35
C LEU A 120 -34.04 4.13 10.53
N VAL A 121 -35.21 3.56 10.23
CA VAL A 121 -36.43 4.28 9.81
C VAL A 121 -37.51 3.99 10.83
#